data_AF-A0A1I7KGJ3-F1
#
_entry.id   AF-A0A1I7KGJ3-F1
#
_cell.length_a   1.000
_cell.length_b   1.000
_cell.length_c   1.000
_cell.angle_alpha   90.00
_cell.angle_beta   90.00
_cell.angle_gamma   90.00
#
_symmetry.space_group_name_H-M   'P 1'
#
loop_
_entity.id
_entity.type
_entity.pdbx_description
1 polymer ?
#
loop_
_entity_poly.entity_id
_entity_poly.type
_entity_poly.pdbx_seq_one_letter_code
_entity_poly.pdbx_strand_id
1 'polypeptide(L)'
;MGATVAFAFGPNSGNNPFVLAVPCNEPLVWQGPEYIRADEIADALPRDAWHRLSAGSGSKDEHWYGWAMTPLWRLPLAEEAPHWGHYLLIRQSCADPTDRAFYMAFASRDQVSLDALIRVASQRWPIEQGFQTAKGEGGLEQ
;
A
#
# COMPACT_ATOMS: atom_id res chain seq x y z
N MET A 1 3.51 -10.88 -13.87
CA MET A 1 3.75 -11.51 -12.56
C MET A 1 4.72 -10.63 -11.79
N GLY A 2 4.21 -9.73 -10.95
CA GLY A 2 5.05 -8.94 -10.05
C GLY A 2 5.39 -9.78 -8.83
N ALA A 3 6.67 -9.81 -8.42
CA ALA A 3 7.09 -10.53 -7.24
C ALA A 3 6.47 -9.90 -5.99
N THR A 4 5.57 -10.64 -5.32
CA THR A 4 5.09 -10.38 -3.97
C THR A 4 6.28 -10.39 -3.03
N VAL A 5 6.58 -9.26 -2.37
CA VAL A 5 7.56 -9.27 -1.29
C VAL A 5 6.99 -8.69 -0.01
N ALA A 6 6.81 -9.58 0.96
CA ALA A 6 6.40 -9.26 2.31
C ALA A 6 7.62 -8.94 3.18
N PHE A 7 7.54 -7.89 3.99
CA PHE A 7 8.57 -7.54 4.97
C PHE A 7 8.07 -7.77 6.38
N ALA A 8 8.62 -8.76 7.08
CA ALA A 8 8.29 -9.02 8.48
C ALA A 8 8.90 -7.96 9.43
N PHE A 9 8.12 -7.43 10.37
CA PHE A 9 8.65 -6.68 11.53
C PHE A 9 8.49 -7.52 12.80
N GLY A 10 9.59 -7.89 13.47
CA GLY A 10 9.54 -8.45 14.84
C GLY A 10 9.83 -9.96 14.96
N PRO A 11 10.07 -10.43 16.20
CA PRO A 11 10.55 -11.78 16.46
C PRO A 11 9.40 -12.81 16.42
N ASN A 12 9.64 -13.89 15.69
CA ASN A 12 8.73 -15.02 15.41
C ASN A 12 7.76 -15.38 16.56
N SER A 13 6.45 -15.17 16.34
CA SER A 13 5.36 -16.02 16.84
C SER A 13 4.07 -15.73 16.05
N GLY A 14 3.63 -16.67 15.20
CA GLY A 14 2.27 -16.76 14.66
C GLY A 14 1.77 -15.70 13.64
N ASN A 15 2.02 -14.41 13.86
CA ASN A 15 1.47 -13.31 13.05
C ASN A 15 2.54 -12.23 12.81
N ASN A 16 3.28 -12.35 11.71
CA ASN A 16 4.34 -11.39 11.38
C ASN A 16 3.74 -10.17 10.66
N PRO A 17 3.88 -8.94 11.19
CA PRO A 17 3.47 -7.73 10.49
C PRO A 17 4.15 -7.65 9.13
N PHE A 18 3.43 -7.22 8.10
CA PHE A 18 4.00 -7.05 6.77
C PHE A 18 3.49 -5.82 6.05
N VAL A 19 4.27 -5.37 5.07
CA VAL A 19 3.83 -4.48 4.00
C VAL A 19 4.12 -5.16 2.67
N LEU A 20 3.11 -5.20 1.79
CA LEU A 20 3.15 -5.90 0.53
C LEU A 20 2.59 -5.01 -0.59
N ALA A 21 3.37 -4.78 -1.64
CA ALA A 21 2.89 -4.10 -2.84
C ALA A 21 1.85 -4.96 -3.58
N VAL A 22 0.79 -4.32 -4.07
CA VAL A 22 -0.31 -4.94 -4.80
C VAL A 22 -0.67 -4.15 -6.06
N PRO A 23 -1.24 -4.77 -7.10
CA PRO A 23 -1.70 -4.03 -8.28
C PRO A 23 -2.91 -3.15 -7.95
N CYS A 24 -3.19 -2.15 -8.79
CA CYS A 24 -4.32 -1.23 -8.60
C CYS A 24 -5.69 -1.93 -8.62
N ASN A 25 -5.80 -3.06 -9.32
CA ASN A 25 -7.02 -3.86 -9.43
C ASN A 25 -7.12 -4.98 -8.37
N GLU A 26 -6.27 -4.95 -7.34
CA GLU A 26 -6.36 -5.92 -6.23
C GLU A 26 -7.75 -5.85 -5.59
N PRO A 27 -8.48 -6.97 -5.49
CA PRO A 27 -9.79 -7.00 -4.85
C PRO A 27 -9.64 -6.97 -3.33
N LEU A 28 -10.17 -5.92 -2.70
CA LEU A 28 -10.09 -5.69 -1.27
C LEU A 28 -11.49 -5.57 -0.67
N VAL A 29 -11.60 -5.79 0.64
CA VAL A 29 -12.86 -5.67 1.35
C VAL A 29 -12.78 -4.42 2.22
N TRP A 30 -13.61 -3.42 1.92
CA TRP A 30 -13.53 -2.07 2.48
C TRP A 30 -14.90 -1.57 2.91
N GLN A 31 -15.02 -1.10 4.14
CA GLN A 31 -16.25 -0.59 4.77
C GLN A 31 -17.45 -1.57 4.86
N GLY A 32 -17.35 -2.77 4.30
CA GLY A 32 -18.37 -3.82 4.34
C GLY A 32 -17.86 -5.10 3.68
N PRO A 33 -18.69 -6.15 3.56
CA PRO A 33 -18.28 -7.48 3.07
C PRO A 33 -17.99 -7.57 1.57
N GLU A 34 -18.28 -6.53 0.81
CA GLU A 34 -18.15 -6.55 -0.64
C GLU A 34 -16.71 -6.25 -1.08
N TYR A 35 -16.33 -6.86 -2.21
CA TYR A 35 -15.04 -6.58 -2.84
C TYR A 35 -15.10 -5.28 -3.64
N ILE A 36 -14.06 -4.46 -3.51
CA ILE A 36 -13.80 -3.24 -4.26
C ILE A 36 -12.31 -3.17 -4.60
N ARG A 37 -11.96 -2.60 -5.75
CA ARG A 37 -10.55 -2.50 -6.16
C ARG A 37 -9.80 -1.45 -5.35
N ALA A 38 -8.49 -1.64 -5.22
CA ALA A 38 -7.62 -0.69 -4.51
C ALA A 38 -7.67 0.74 -5.09
N ASP A 39 -7.74 0.90 -6.42
CA ASP A 39 -7.86 2.22 -7.05
C ASP A 39 -9.22 2.88 -6.85
N GLU A 40 -10.30 2.11 -6.86
CA GLU A 40 -11.65 2.60 -6.54
C GLU A 40 -11.74 3.07 -5.09
N ILE A 41 -11.09 2.37 -4.14
CA ILE A 41 -10.96 2.83 -2.75
C ILE A 41 -10.24 4.19 -2.73
N ALA A 42 -9.13 4.34 -3.45
CA ALA A 42 -8.38 5.60 -3.47
C ALA A 42 -9.20 6.78 -4.01
N ASP A 43 -10.02 6.55 -5.04
CA ASP A 43 -10.92 7.57 -5.59
C ASP A 43 -12.06 7.95 -4.63
N ALA A 44 -12.48 7.02 -3.78
CA ALA A 44 -13.54 7.22 -2.80
C ALA A 44 -13.05 7.86 -1.47
N LEU A 45 -11.73 7.96 -1.25
CA LEU A 45 -11.19 8.58 -0.04
C LEU A 45 -11.41 10.09 -0.02
N PRO A 46 -11.88 10.67 1.11
CA PRO A 46 -12.05 12.10 1.24
C PRO A 46 -10.69 12.81 1.26
N ARG A 47 -10.68 14.10 0.89
CA ARG A 47 -9.45 14.89 0.73
C ARG A 47 -8.60 14.96 2.00
N ASP A 48 -9.24 14.95 3.17
CA ASP A 48 -8.59 15.02 4.49
C ASP A 48 -7.91 13.71 4.92
N ALA A 49 -8.22 12.59 4.27
CA ALA A 49 -7.50 11.32 4.46
C ALA A 49 -6.11 11.32 3.81
N TRP A 50 -5.79 12.33 2.98
CA TRP A 50 -4.54 12.44 2.25
C TRP A 50 -3.56 13.39 2.96
N HIS A 51 -2.35 12.89 3.22
CA HIS A 51 -1.27 13.63 3.87
C HIS A 51 -0.06 13.72 2.94
N ARG A 52 0.50 14.92 2.77
CA ARG A 52 1.74 15.11 2.01
C ARG A 52 2.94 14.79 2.90
N LEU A 53 3.63 13.69 2.62
CA LEU A 53 4.75 13.19 3.42
C LEU A 53 5.91 12.74 2.51
N SER A 54 7.13 12.80 3.05
CA SER A 54 8.35 12.31 2.40
C SER A 54 8.38 10.79 2.39
N ALA A 55 8.88 10.18 1.31
CA ALA A 55 9.16 8.74 1.23
C ALA A 55 10.41 8.31 2.04
N GLY A 56 10.86 9.13 3.00
CA GLY A 56 12.01 8.84 3.85
C GLY A 56 13.34 9.31 3.25
N SER A 57 14.29 9.59 4.15
CA SER A 57 15.62 10.11 3.84
C SER A 57 16.54 9.01 3.30
N GLY A 58 16.44 8.68 2.01
CA GLY A 58 17.25 7.61 1.39
C GLY A 58 17.81 7.92 -0.01
N SER A 59 17.25 8.89 -0.73
CA SER A 59 17.75 9.33 -2.03
C SER A 59 18.21 10.78 -1.98
N LYS A 60 19.13 11.13 -2.89
CA LYS A 60 19.75 12.46 -3.04
C LYS A 60 18.72 13.61 -3.17
N ASP A 61 17.49 13.28 -3.56
CA ASP A 61 16.34 14.17 -3.56
C ASP A 61 15.22 13.57 -2.69
N GLU A 62 14.69 14.37 -1.79
CA GLU A 62 13.57 14.00 -0.92
C GLU A 62 12.27 14.05 -1.74
N HIS A 63 11.74 12.87 -2.09
CA HIS A 63 10.51 12.77 -2.86
C HIS A 63 9.28 12.88 -1.96
N TRP A 64 8.51 13.94 -2.17
CA TRP A 64 7.22 14.17 -1.51
C TRP A 64 6.08 13.53 -2.29
N TYR A 65 5.23 12.77 -1.59
CA TYR A 65 4.04 12.15 -2.16
C TYR A 65 2.81 12.48 -1.33
N GLY A 66 1.64 12.39 -1.95
CA GLY A 66 0.39 12.22 -1.23
C GLY A 66 0.32 10.80 -0.69
N TRP A 67 -0.03 10.64 0.58
CA TRP A 67 -0.19 9.35 1.22
C TRP A 67 -1.55 9.27 1.91
N ALA A 68 -2.22 8.14 1.77
CA ALA A 68 -3.42 7.83 2.51
C ALA A 68 -3.33 6.43 3.10
N MET A 69 -3.97 6.24 4.24
CA MET A 69 -4.10 4.94 4.89
C MET A 69 -5.55 4.73 5.33
N THR A 70 -6.13 3.59 4.98
CA THR A 70 -7.47 3.21 5.43
C THR A 70 -7.47 1.79 5.98
N PRO A 71 -8.19 1.51 7.08
CA PRO A 71 -8.40 0.15 7.53
C PRO A 71 -9.24 -0.62 6.50
N LEU A 72 -8.91 -1.90 6.33
CA LEU A 72 -9.69 -2.86 5.55
C LEU A 72 -10.67 -3.59 6.46
N TRP A 73 -11.84 -3.93 5.91
CA TRP A 73 -12.85 -4.69 6.62
C TRP A 73 -12.48 -6.17 6.58
N ARG A 74 -12.20 -6.74 7.75
CA ARG A 74 -11.92 -8.17 7.94
C ARG A 74 -12.62 -8.64 9.20
N LEU A 75 -13.32 -9.77 9.12
CA LEU A 75 -13.85 -10.43 10.31
C LEU A 75 -12.67 -10.90 11.18
N PRO A 76 -12.70 -10.66 12.51
CA PRO A 76 -11.70 -11.20 13.40
C PRO A 76 -11.77 -12.74 13.35
N LEU A 77 -10.71 -13.38 12.85
CA LEU A 77 -10.64 -14.85 12.68
C LEU A 77 -10.17 -15.58 13.95
N ALA A 78 -9.74 -14.87 15.01
CA ALA A 78 -9.21 -15.45 16.25
C ALA A 78 -9.29 -14.48 17.44
N GLU A 79 -9.10 -14.98 18.67
CA GLU A 79 -9.07 -14.17 19.91
C GLU A 79 -7.92 -13.14 19.94
N GLU A 80 -6.86 -13.34 19.15
CA GLU A 80 -5.75 -12.37 18.99
C GLU A 80 -6.03 -11.28 17.94
N ALA A 81 -7.06 -11.45 17.11
CA ALA A 81 -7.48 -10.47 16.11
C ALA A 81 -7.82 -9.06 16.63
N PRO A 82 -8.20 -8.83 17.90
CA PRO A 82 -8.42 -7.48 18.43
C PRO A 82 -7.19 -6.58 18.34
N HIS A 83 -5.97 -7.14 18.40
CA HIS A 83 -4.73 -6.38 18.47
C HIS A 83 -4.09 -6.13 17.10
N TRP A 84 -4.64 -6.76 16.04
CA TRP A 84 -4.07 -6.72 14.69
C TRP A 84 -5.05 -6.14 13.68
N GLY A 85 -4.54 -5.46 12.66
CA GLY A 85 -5.33 -4.80 11.63
C GLY A 85 -4.75 -5.01 10.25
N HIS A 86 -5.63 -4.95 9.25
CA HIS A 86 -5.26 -4.87 7.84
C HIS A 86 -5.54 -3.46 7.35
N TYR A 87 -4.62 -2.91 6.58
CA TYR A 87 -4.69 -1.55 6.07
C TYR A 87 -4.32 -1.54 4.59
N LEU A 88 -4.93 -0.63 3.86
CA LEU A 88 -4.46 -0.21 2.55
C LEU A 88 -3.67 1.08 2.74
N LEU A 89 -2.40 1.07 2.36
CA LEU A 89 -1.56 2.26 2.22
C LEU A 89 -1.50 2.62 0.75
N ILE A 90 -1.72 3.89 0.44
CA ILE A 90 -1.80 4.42 -0.91
C ILE A 90 -0.79 5.55 -1.02
N ARG A 91 0.02 5.50 -2.07
CA ARG A 91 0.93 6.56 -2.46
C ARG A 91 0.45 7.17 -3.75
N GLN A 92 0.49 8.49 -3.85
CA GLN A 92 0.08 9.25 -5.01
C GLN A 92 1.15 10.29 -5.37
N SER A 93 1.50 10.38 -6.65
CA SER A 93 2.39 11.44 -7.15
C SER A 93 1.77 12.82 -6.97
N CYS A 94 2.56 13.78 -6.49
CA CYS A 94 2.13 15.17 -6.40
C CYS A 94 2.02 15.84 -7.79
N ALA A 95 2.72 15.32 -8.80
CA ALA A 95 2.72 15.86 -10.16
C ALA A 95 1.61 15.24 -11.02
N ASP A 96 1.35 13.95 -10.84
CA ASP A 96 0.32 13.19 -11.54
C ASP A 96 -0.54 12.39 -10.54
N PRO A 97 -1.73 12.89 -10.17
CA PRO A 97 -2.60 12.19 -9.21
C PRO A 97 -3.10 10.81 -9.65
N THR A 98 -2.91 10.45 -10.94
CA THR A 98 -3.25 9.12 -11.48
C THR A 98 -2.12 8.11 -11.30
N ASP A 99 -0.88 8.57 -11.13
CA ASP A 99 0.27 7.74 -10.77
C ASP A 99 0.20 7.40 -9.28
N ARG A 100 -0.23 6.15 -9.01
CA ARG A 100 -0.46 5.63 -7.67
C ARG A 100 0.21 4.28 -7.47
N ALA A 101 0.69 4.03 -6.25
CA ALA A 101 1.14 2.73 -5.78
C ALA A 101 0.33 2.30 -4.55
N PHE A 102 0.10 1.00 -4.43
CA PHE A 102 -0.80 0.42 -3.42
C PHE A 102 -0.08 -0.65 -2.63
N TYR A 103 -0.27 -0.64 -1.31
CA TYR A 103 0.34 -1.59 -0.39
C TYR A 103 -0.70 -2.11 0.61
N MET A 104 -0.80 -3.43 0.73
CA MET A 104 -1.48 -4.05 1.86
C MET A 104 -0.54 -4.12 3.04
N ALA A 105 -0.98 -3.65 4.19
CA ALA A 105 -0.25 -3.74 5.44
C ALA A 105 -1.01 -4.59 6.46
N PHE A 106 -0.30 -5.46 7.14
CA PHE A 106 -0.75 -6.15 8.35
C PHE A 106 0.11 -5.65 9.50
N ALA A 107 -0.51 -5.07 10.52
CA ALA A 107 0.21 -4.45 11.63
C ALA A 107 -0.59 -4.47 12.93
N SER A 108 0.13 -4.41 14.05
CA SER A 108 -0.48 -4.21 15.36
C SER A 108 -1.21 -2.86 15.38
N ARG A 109 -2.47 -2.85 15.84
CA ARG A 109 -3.30 -1.65 15.96
C ARG A 109 -2.70 -0.62 16.91
N ASP A 110 -1.95 -1.06 17.92
CA ASP A 110 -1.34 -0.19 18.92
C ASP A 110 -0.06 0.50 18.41
N GLN A 111 0.54 -0.01 17.33
CA GLN A 111 1.83 0.45 16.80
C GLN A 111 1.74 1.00 15.37
N VAL A 112 0.64 0.76 14.66
CA VAL A 112 0.48 1.23 13.29
C VAL A 112 0.45 2.75 13.25
N SER A 113 1.30 3.33 12.41
CA SER A 113 1.24 4.74 12.05
C SER A 113 1.54 4.90 10.57
N LEU A 114 1.00 5.96 9.97
CA LEU A 114 1.25 6.28 8.57
C LEU A 114 2.77 6.41 8.30
N ASP A 115 3.51 7.11 9.18
CA ASP A 115 4.96 7.27 9.07
C ASP A 115 5.72 5.93 9.11
N ALA A 116 5.34 5.04 10.03
CA ALA A 116 5.95 3.71 10.11
C ALA A 116 5.74 2.92 8.81
N LEU A 117 4.51 2.87 8.28
CA LEU A 117 4.22 2.14 7.05
C LEU A 117 4.91 2.76 5.82
N ILE A 118 4.98 4.09 5.73
CA ILE A 118 5.71 4.80 4.67
C ILE A 118 7.19 4.41 4.68
N ARG A 119 7.82 4.38 5.86
CA ARG A 119 9.23 3.97 5.99
C ARG A 119 9.46 2.55 5.47
N VAL A 120 8.55 1.62 5.76
CA VAL A 120 8.67 0.24 5.24
C VAL A 120 8.49 0.20 3.72
N ALA A 121 7.41 0.80 3.23
CA ALA A 121 7.08 0.78 1.80
C ALA A 121 8.18 1.43 0.95
N SER A 122 8.76 2.52 1.45
CA SER A 122 9.73 3.30 0.70
C SER A 122 11.13 2.67 0.60
N GLN A 123 11.44 1.64 1.40
CA GLN A 123 12.71 0.90 1.29
C GLN A 123 12.91 0.20 -0.06
N ARG A 124 11.84 -0.02 -0.84
CA ARG A 124 11.91 -0.67 -2.16
C ARG A 124 11.72 0.27 -3.35
N TRP A 125 11.55 1.57 -3.13
CA TRP A 125 11.40 2.55 -4.22
C TRP A 125 12.43 2.41 -5.37
N PRO A 126 13.70 2.02 -5.13
CA PRO A 126 14.66 1.83 -6.23
C PRO A 126 14.36 0.65 -7.17
N ILE A 127 13.52 -0.32 -6.76
CA ILE A 127 13.32 -1.59 -7.48
C ILE A 127 12.16 -1.48 -8.50
N GLU A 128 11.13 -0.68 -8.22
CA GLU A 128 9.93 -0.56 -9.06
C GLU A 128 10.12 0.38 -10.28
N GLN A 129 11.09 1.30 -10.25
CA GLN A 129 11.45 2.11 -11.41
C GLN A 129 11.95 1.29 -12.61
N GLY A 130 12.36 0.02 -12.40
CA GLY A 130 12.76 -0.90 -13.47
C GLY A 130 11.60 -1.66 -14.15
N PHE A 131 10.39 -1.64 -13.58
CA PHE A 131 9.24 -2.41 -14.08
C PHE A 131 8.22 -1.61 -14.90
N GLN A 132 8.39 -0.28 -15.02
CA GLN A 132 7.55 0.56 -15.87
C GLN A 132 7.89 0.45 -17.38
N THR A 133 8.88 -0.35 -17.80
CA THR A 133 9.20 -0.59 -19.23
C THR A 133 8.55 -1.87 -19.80
N ALA A 134 7.30 -2.14 -19.45
CA ALA A 134 6.53 -3.20 -20.10
C ALA A 134 5.05 -2.84 -20.26
N LYS A 135 4.78 -1.68 -20.87
CA LYS A 135 3.50 -1.41 -21.51
C LYS A 135 3.73 -0.60 -22.78
N GLY A 136 3.54 -1.26 -23.92
CA GLY A 136 3.81 -0.78 -25.28
C GLY A 136 4.69 -1.82 -25.97
N GLU A 137 4.30 -2.56 -27.00
CA GLU A 137 3.23 -2.38 -27.98
C GLU A 137 2.74 -3.77 -28.39
N GLY A 138 1.41 -3.95 -28.43
CA GLY A 138 0.76 -5.10 -29.03
C GLY A 138 -0.27 -4.61 -30.03
N GLY A 139 0.17 -3.76 -30.96
CA GLY A 139 -0.62 -3.41 -32.14
C GLY A 139 -0.73 -4.66 -33.01
N LEU A 140 -1.86 -5.35 -32.92
CA LEU A 140 -2.26 -6.33 -33.90
C LEU A 140 -2.68 -5.56 -35.16
N GLU A 141 -1.74 -5.38 -36.08
CA GLU A 141 -2.07 -5.06 -37.45
C GLU A 141 -2.08 -6.35 -38.28
N GLN A 142 -3.30 -6.64 -38.79
CA GLN A 142 -3.69 -7.48 -39.93
C GLN A 142 -3.92 -8.98 -39.69
#